data_AF-A0A954HXI7-F1
#
_entry.id   AF-A0A954HXI7-F1
#
_cell.length_a   1.000
_cell.length_b   1.000
_cell.length_c   1.000
_cell.angle_alpha   90.00
_cell.angle_beta   90.00
_cell.angle_gamma   90.00
#
_symmetry.space_group_name_H-M   'P 1'
#
loop_
_entity.id
_entity.type
_entity.pdbx_description
1 polymer ?
#
loop_
_entity_poly.entity_id
_entity_poly.type
_entity_poly.pdbx_seq_one_letter_code
_entity_poly.pdbx_strand_id
1 'polypeptide(L)'
;MKKSLFLSSLAIIACHTFHTIHSIAEEPCCSDACSPDMSAMFDGCGETAALFEGCNAEEDDWMGRVGGGLRYRFIDERNRLRPPLAAGRSTYNQYRFTPFAELTYKKNLQLYVQAIDAQTLNADLPEVIIDENRADLLQFYADLKLADSDNDGALRLRIGRQMLSYGSQHLISPLAWANTFRNFEGLRLYYDDPDFSVDAFAVQPVNGGAGNFYRPTSYDTPDQSRWFSGVYAVNKNAPGGTLDLYWLWLNERADAPGLIDGNRHTIGTRYSGKKKLTGKGEDSVTGIWDLEGAFQFGQEDFLTGLNQNIRAGFLSANAGVSLDDAPWKPTLSGIFYWGSGDRNPADGTSNTFSTLFPLGHAY
;
A
#
# COMPACT_ATOMS: atom_id res chain seq x y z
N MET A 1 -26.72 -12.33 -23.61
CA MET A 1 -26.58 -10.87 -23.39
C MET A 1 -27.49 -10.45 -22.25
N LYS A 2 -26.93 -10.14 -21.07
CA LYS A 2 -27.64 -9.44 -19.99
C LYS A 2 -26.87 -8.14 -19.75
N LYS A 3 -27.42 -7.01 -20.20
CA LYS A 3 -26.95 -5.68 -19.81
C LYS A 3 -27.47 -5.46 -18.38
N SER A 4 -26.57 -5.33 -17.41
CA SER A 4 -26.93 -4.73 -16.13
C SER A 4 -26.52 -3.26 -16.18
N LEU A 5 -27.50 -2.37 -16.20
CA LEU A 5 -27.31 -0.97 -15.86
C LEU A 5 -27.27 -0.93 -14.34
N PHE A 6 -26.14 -0.56 -13.75
CA PHE A 6 -26.09 -0.13 -12.36
C PHE A 6 -26.32 1.39 -12.34
N LEU A 7 -27.43 1.80 -11.71
CA LEU A 7 -27.65 3.19 -11.31
C LEU A 7 -26.56 3.57 -10.32
N SER A 8 -25.83 4.64 -10.62
CA SER A 8 -24.88 5.25 -9.70
C SER A 8 -25.61 5.75 -8.46
N SER A 9 -25.25 5.22 -7.29
CA SER A 9 -25.63 5.82 -6.02
C SER A 9 -24.76 7.05 -5.81
N LEU A 10 -25.40 8.21 -5.71
CA LEU A 10 -24.77 9.48 -5.35
C LEU A 10 -24.28 9.37 -3.90
N ALA A 11 -22.99 9.15 -3.68
CA ALA A 11 -22.39 9.20 -2.35
C ALA A 11 -22.13 10.69 -1.99
N ILE A 12 -23.06 11.30 -1.26
CA ILE A 12 -22.79 12.56 -0.56
C ILE A 12 -21.99 12.19 0.70
N ILE A 13 -20.67 12.33 0.64
CA ILE A 13 -19.80 12.24 1.82
C ILE A 13 -19.91 13.59 2.54
N ALA A 14 -20.88 13.70 3.45
CA ALA A 14 -20.91 14.78 4.42
C ALA A 14 -19.93 14.41 5.56
N CYS A 15 -18.71 14.92 5.51
CA CYS A 15 -17.77 14.84 6.62
C CYS A 15 -18.21 15.86 7.69
N HIS A 16 -18.62 15.40 8.86
CA HIS A 16 -18.80 16.25 10.05
C HIS A 16 -17.70 15.91 11.03
N THR A 17 -16.61 16.68 10.99
CA THR A 17 -15.49 16.57 11.92
C THR A 17 -15.79 17.43 13.14
N PHE A 18 -16.12 16.81 14.29
CA PHE A 18 -16.11 17.52 15.57
C PHE A 18 -14.66 17.76 15.98
N HIS A 19 -14.21 19.02 15.90
CA HIS A 19 -12.91 19.46 16.41
C HIS A 19 -12.98 19.54 17.93
N THR A 20 -12.16 18.75 18.63
CA THR A 20 -11.67 19.13 19.96
C THR A 20 -10.29 18.50 20.17
N ILE A 21 -9.24 19.22 19.81
CA ILE A 21 -7.88 18.96 20.30
C ILE A 21 -7.41 20.26 20.95
N HIS A 22 -7.29 20.24 22.28
CA HIS A 22 -6.56 21.24 23.02
C HIS A 22 -5.06 21.00 22.78
N SER A 23 -4.46 21.86 21.95
CA SER A 23 -3.01 22.06 21.91
C SER A 23 -2.59 22.82 23.17
N ILE A 24 -1.63 22.27 23.93
CA ILE A 24 -0.88 22.96 24.98
C ILE A 24 0.60 22.66 24.73
N ALA A 25 1.41 23.73 24.85
CA ALA A 25 2.87 23.88 24.75
C ALA A 25 3.41 24.01 23.32
N GLU A 26 3.61 25.23 22.79
CA GLU A 26 4.67 26.23 23.06
C GLU A 26 6.04 25.88 22.41
N GLU A 27 6.25 26.49 21.22
CA GLU A 27 7.50 26.91 20.54
C GLU A 27 8.65 25.93 20.17
N PRO A 28 9.41 26.24 19.09
CA PRO A 28 9.98 25.24 18.19
C PRO A 28 11.48 25.01 18.38
N CYS A 29 11.93 23.77 18.15
CA CYS A 29 13.33 23.46 17.85
C CYS A 29 13.35 22.45 16.70
N CYS A 30 13.77 22.91 15.52
CA CYS A 30 14.68 22.23 14.60
C CYS A 30 14.62 22.88 13.20
N SER A 31 15.65 23.64 12.90
CA SER A 31 15.98 24.16 11.56
C SER A 31 16.59 23.06 10.69
N ASP A 32 16.17 23.04 9.42
CA ASP A 32 16.88 22.53 8.24
C ASP A 32 17.37 21.08 8.22
N ALA A 33 16.50 20.16 7.77
CA ALA A 33 16.78 19.16 6.72
C ALA A 33 15.59 18.19 6.58
N CYS A 34 14.76 18.38 5.54
CA CYS A 34 13.75 17.39 5.16
C CYS A 34 14.43 16.09 4.70
N SER A 35 14.37 15.04 5.52
CA SER A 35 14.48 13.65 5.07
C SER A 35 13.15 13.23 4.43
N PRO A 36 13.15 12.29 3.46
CA PRO A 36 11.93 11.87 2.78
C PRO A 36 10.89 11.42 3.80
N ASP A 37 9.74 12.07 3.69
CA ASP A 37 8.71 12.12 4.70
C ASP A 37 7.94 10.79 4.76
N MET A 38 8.10 10.04 5.85
CA MET A 38 7.28 8.85 6.13
C MET A 38 5.80 9.21 6.37
N SER A 39 5.48 10.49 6.62
CA SER A 39 4.09 10.96 6.70
C SER A 39 3.36 10.85 5.34
N ALA A 40 4.10 10.95 4.23
CA ALA A 40 3.53 10.81 2.89
C ALA A 40 3.01 9.40 2.58
N MET A 41 3.42 8.36 3.33
CA MET A 41 2.82 7.02 3.23
C MET A 41 1.43 6.93 3.88
N PHE A 42 1.03 7.91 4.69
CA PHE A 42 -0.21 7.87 5.49
C PHE A 42 -1.26 8.91 5.07
N ASP A 43 -0.94 9.79 4.14
CA ASP A 43 -1.80 10.92 3.73
C ASP A 43 -3.07 10.50 2.96
N GLY A 44 -3.18 9.24 2.54
CA GLY A 44 -4.24 8.78 1.64
C GLY A 44 -5.51 8.21 2.26
N CYS A 45 -5.55 7.86 3.55
CA CYS A 45 -6.77 7.31 4.17
C CYS A 45 -6.73 7.33 5.71
N GLY A 46 -7.34 8.38 6.27
CA GLY A 46 -7.59 8.52 7.70
C GLY A 46 -6.38 9.07 8.43
N GLU A 47 -6.46 10.35 8.79
CA GLU A 47 -5.47 11.11 9.55
C GLU A 47 -4.87 10.27 10.69
N THR A 48 -3.68 9.73 10.46
CA THR A 48 -2.83 9.29 11.56
C THR A 48 -2.26 10.55 12.18
N ALA A 49 -2.76 10.91 13.36
CA ALA A 49 -2.08 11.91 14.17
C ALA A 49 -0.72 11.32 14.56
N ALA A 50 0.37 11.86 14.01
CA ALA A 50 1.70 11.62 14.54
C ALA A 50 1.70 12.20 15.96
N LEU A 51 1.51 11.35 16.98
CA LEU A 51 1.54 11.80 18.37
C LEU A 51 2.94 12.18 18.83
N PHE A 52 3.96 11.75 18.11
CA PHE A 52 5.36 12.05 18.39
C PHE A 52 6.09 12.34 17.08
N GLU A 53 6.28 13.62 16.75
CA GLU A 53 7.41 14.00 15.90
C GLU A 53 8.68 13.54 16.61
N GLY A 54 9.50 12.75 15.91
CA GLY A 54 10.53 11.98 16.58
C GLY A 54 11.63 12.83 17.22
N CYS A 55 12.17 12.39 18.36
CA CYS A 55 13.38 12.98 18.91
C CYS A 55 14.55 12.64 18.00
N ASN A 56 15.23 13.66 17.48
CA ASN A 56 16.43 13.51 16.68
C ASN A 56 17.65 13.75 17.57
N ALA A 57 18.64 12.88 17.46
CA ALA A 57 19.96 13.06 18.07
C ALA A 57 21.02 12.90 16.99
N GLU A 58 21.93 13.86 16.90
CA GLU A 58 23.05 13.84 15.95
C GLU A 58 24.35 13.91 16.74
N GLU A 59 25.24 12.96 16.49
CA GLU A 59 26.58 12.92 17.09
C GLU A 59 27.58 12.42 16.04
N ASP A 60 28.52 13.29 15.68
CA ASP A 60 29.52 13.11 14.63
C ASP A 60 28.92 12.61 13.29
N ASP A 61 28.97 11.30 13.10
CA ASP A 61 28.63 10.59 11.87
C ASP A 61 27.30 9.82 12.00
N TRP A 62 26.68 9.84 13.18
CA TRP A 62 25.46 9.12 13.52
C TRP A 62 24.27 10.06 13.67
N MET A 63 23.14 9.65 13.10
CA MET A 63 21.84 10.27 13.31
C MET A 63 20.87 9.22 13.85
N GLY A 64 20.32 9.45 15.03
CA GLY A 64 19.28 8.64 15.65
C GLY A 64 17.92 9.31 15.56
N ARG A 65 16.87 8.53 15.29
CA ARG A 65 15.48 8.99 15.32
C ARG A 65 14.62 7.97 16.07
N VAL A 66 13.73 8.44 16.92
CA VAL A 66 12.71 7.60 17.56
C VAL A 66 11.36 8.27 17.43
N GLY A 67 10.30 7.53 17.19
CA GLY A 67 8.96 8.12 17.05
C GLY A 67 7.88 7.07 17.06
N GLY A 68 6.65 7.46 16.71
CA GLY A 68 5.57 6.49 16.60
C GLY A 68 4.26 7.08 16.14
N GLY A 69 3.37 6.21 15.67
CA GLY A 69 1.99 6.55 15.31
C GLY A 69 1.01 5.94 16.31
N LEU A 70 -0.05 6.69 16.64
CA LEU A 70 -1.24 6.14 17.28
C LEU A 70 -2.45 6.42 16.39
N ARG A 71 -3.25 5.39 16.14
CA ARG A 71 -4.53 5.52 15.45
C ARG A 71 -5.64 4.96 16.31
N TYR A 72 -6.72 5.73 16.43
CA TYR A 72 -8.00 5.25 16.91
C TYR A 72 -9.01 5.28 15.76
N ARG A 73 -9.86 4.26 15.66
CA ARG A 73 -10.96 4.22 14.69
C ARG A 73 -12.18 3.53 15.29
N PHE A 74 -13.31 4.21 15.25
CA PHE A 74 -14.62 3.60 15.48
C PHE A 74 -15.19 3.06 14.15
N ILE A 75 -15.81 1.87 14.20
CA ILE A 75 -16.42 1.22 13.04
C ILE A 75 -17.86 0.80 13.38
N ASP A 76 -18.83 1.14 12.51
CA ASP A 76 -20.21 0.58 12.48
C ASP A 76 -20.44 -0.08 11.12
N GLU A 77 -20.42 -1.41 11.11
CA GLU A 77 -20.65 -2.21 9.92
C GLU A 77 -22.03 -2.82 9.96
N ARG A 78 -22.77 -2.72 8.85
CA ARG A 78 -24.11 -3.31 8.71
C ARG A 78 -24.14 -4.22 7.50
N ASN A 79 -24.73 -5.40 7.67
CA ASN A 79 -24.84 -6.44 6.65
C ASN A 79 -23.49 -6.87 6.07
N ARG A 80 -22.40 -6.79 6.86
CA ARG A 80 -21.09 -7.30 6.42
C ARG A 80 -21.12 -8.82 6.47
N LEU A 81 -20.85 -9.45 5.33
CA LEU A 81 -20.67 -10.90 5.25
C LEU A 81 -19.32 -11.26 5.86
N ARG A 82 -19.33 -12.08 6.92
CA ARG A 82 -18.12 -12.64 7.55
C ARG A 82 -18.23 -14.17 7.55
N PRO A 83 -17.89 -14.86 6.45
CA PRO A 83 -17.95 -16.32 6.41
C PRO A 83 -17.17 -16.94 7.59
N PRO A 84 -17.67 -18.01 8.23
CA PRO A 84 -18.86 -18.80 7.86
C PRO A 84 -20.19 -18.23 8.38
N LEU A 85 -20.19 -17.09 9.07
CA LEU A 85 -21.40 -16.50 9.65
C LEU A 85 -22.24 -15.76 8.61
N ALA A 86 -23.55 -15.70 8.87
CA ALA A 86 -24.46 -14.87 8.11
C ALA A 86 -24.12 -13.38 8.26
N ALA A 87 -24.57 -12.56 7.31
CA ALA A 87 -24.39 -11.12 7.36
C ALA A 87 -24.97 -10.54 8.66
N GLY A 88 -24.19 -9.70 9.35
CA GLY A 88 -24.54 -9.15 10.65
C GLY A 88 -24.20 -7.67 10.78
N ARG A 89 -24.52 -7.12 11.94
CA ARG A 89 -24.03 -5.81 12.38
C ARG A 89 -22.86 -6.03 13.33
N SER A 90 -21.83 -5.20 13.22
CA SER A 90 -20.75 -5.14 14.20
C SER A 90 -20.37 -3.70 14.46
N THR A 91 -20.28 -3.34 15.72
CA THR A 91 -19.71 -2.07 16.18
C THR A 91 -18.46 -2.35 16.98
N TYR A 92 -17.37 -1.64 16.73
CA TYR A 92 -16.12 -1.87 17.44
C TYR A 92 -15.16 -0.70 17.36
N ASN A 93 -14.11 -0.80 18.18
CA ASN A 93 -13.05 0.19 18.28
C ASN A 93 -11.73 -0.45 17.88
N GLN A 94 -10.99 0.20 17.00
CA GLN A 94 -9.65 -0.20 16.62
C GLN A 94 -8.64 0.78 17.17
N TYR A 95 -7.58 0.24 17.76
CA TYR A 95 -6.40 0.98 18.19
C TYR A 95 -5.19 0.41 17.47
N ARG A 96 -4.27 1.28 17.05
CA ARG A 96 -2.98 0.89 16.49
C ARG A 96 -1.89 1.79 16.99
N PHE A 97 -0.90 1.21 17.65
CA PHE A 97 0.32 1.89 18.07
C PHE A 97 1.52 1.32 17.29
N THR A 98 2.34 2.18 16.69
CA THR A 98 3.50 1.77 15.88
C THR A 98 4.75 2.58 16.22
N PRO A 99 5.40 2.32 17.36
CA PRO A 99 6.65 2.98 17.71
C PRO A 99 7.80 2.47 16.84
N PHE A 100 8.77 3.34 16.56
CA PHE A 100 9.96 3.02 15.79
C PHE A 100 11.23 3.64 16.38
N ALA A 101 12.35 3.03 16.03
CA ALA A 101 13.69 3.57 16.21
C ALA A 101 14.50 3.39 14.93
N GLU A 102 15.30 4.38 14.61
CA GLU A 102 16.15 4.45 13.43
C GLU A 102 17.54 4.93 13.85
N LEU A 103 18.57 4.34 13.25
CA LEU A 103 19.95 4.76 13.40
C LEU A 103 20.61 4.78 12.02
N THR A 104 21.14 5.94 11.62
CA THR A 104 21.79 6.16 10.33
C THR A 104 23.24 6.57 10.54
N TYR A 105 24.17 5.94 9.83
CA TYR A 105 25.61 6.29 9.81
C TYR A 105 26.00 6.85 8.44
N LYS A 106 26.45 8.11 8.39
CA LYS A 106 26.90 8.84 7.18
C LYS A 106 25.98 8.76 5.97
N LYS A 107 24.67 8.52 6.18
CA LYS A 107 23.69 8.20 5.11
C LYS A 107 24.01 6.91 4.30
N ASN A 108 25.06 6.18 4.67
CA ASN A 108 25.55 4.97 4.00
C ASN A 108 24.91 3.71 4.56
N LEU A 109 24.63 3.69 5.86
CA LEU A 109 23.94 2.60 6.54
C LEU A 109 22.77 3.18 7.32
N GLN A 110 21.58 2.63 7.14
CA GLN A 110 20.42 2.87 7.99
C GLN A 110 19.98 1.54 8.60
N LEU A 111 19.80 1.54 9.92
CA LEU A 111 19.16 0.48 10.68
C LEU A 111 17.81 0.99 11.14
N TYR A 112 16.76 0.21 10.91
CA TYR A 112 15.40 0.60 11.28
C TYR A 112 14.71 -0.55 11.99
N VAL A 113 13.95 -0.24 13.03
CA VAL A 113 13.05 -1.18 13.71
C VAL A 113 11.75 -0.46 14.03
N GLN A 114 10.63 -1.13 13.77
CA GLN A 114 9.29 -0.64 14.07
C GLN A 114 8.46 -1.78 14.61
N ALA A 115 7.82 -1.55 15.76
CA ALA A 115 6.86 -2.48 16.34
C ALA A 115 5.43 -2.08 15.93
N ILE A 116 4.49 -3.01 16.15
CA ILE A 116 3.05 -2.77 16.02
C ILE A 116 2.32 -3.41 17.18
N ASP A 117 1.35 -2.68 17.70
CA ASP A 117 0.27 -3.23 18.50
C ASP A 117 -1.07 -2.71 17.94
N ALA A 118 -1.73 -3.55 17.15
CA ALA A 118 -3.02 -3.31 16.54
C ALA A 118 -4.08 -4.20 17.20
N GLN A 119 -5.03 -3.57 17.87
CA GLN A 119 -6.09 -4.22 18.65
C GLN A 119 -7.47 -3.86 18.10
N THR A 120 -8.40 -4.81 18.22
CA THR A 120 -9.83 -4.59 18.01
C THR A 120 -10.56 -4.90 19.30
N LEU A 121 -11.39 -3.97 19.76
CA LEU A 121 -12.12 -4.06 21.03
C LEU A 121 -13.63 -3.98 20.80
N ASN A 122 -14.35 -4.81 21.53
CA ASN A 122 -15.82 -4.85 21.59
C ASN A 122 -16.50 -5.22 20.26
N ALA A 123 -15.88 -6.04 19.41
CA ALA A 123 -16.52 -6.49 18.18
C ALA A 123 -17.68 -7.46 18.44
N ASP A 124 -18.84 -7.18 17.84
CA ASP A 124 -20.01 -8.06 17.92
C ASP A 124 -19.89 -9.29 17.01
N LEU A 125 -19.01 -9.23 16.00
CA LEU A 125 -18.69 -10.31 15.07
C LEU A 125 -17.20 -10.67 15.15
N PRO A 126 -16.82 -11.93 14.85
CA PRO A 126 -15.42 -12.36 14.84
C PRO A 126 -14.55 -11.48 13.97
N GLU A 127 -13.40 -11.10 14.50
CA GLU A 127 -12.38 -10.26 13.85
C GLU A 127 -11.91 -10.90 12.54
N VAL A 128 -11.62 -10.06 11.54
CA VAL A 128 -10.99 -10.51 10.30
C VAL A 128 -9.48 -10.36 10.37
N ILE A 129 -8.77 -11.03 9.46
CA ILE A 129 -7.31 -11.13 9.45
C ILE A 129 -6.57 -9.76 9.47
N ILE A 130 -7.25 -8.70 9.04
CA ILE A 130 -6.70 -7.34 8.95
C ILE A 130 -7.04 -6.44 10.16
N ASP A 131 -7.74 -6.98 11.16
CA ASP A 131 -8.23 -6.24 12.32
C ASP A 131 -7.25 -6.23 13.50
N GLU A 132 -6.41 -7.27 13.66
CA GLU A 132 -5.52 -7.41 14.81
C GLU A 132 -4.13 -7.98 14.47
N ASN A 133 -3.12 -7.42 15.12
CA ASN A 133 -1.75 -7.92 15.17
C ASN A 133 -1.05 -7.26 16.36
N ARG A 134 -0.86 -8.01 17.45
CA ARG A 134 -0.52 -7.46 18.77
C ARG A 134 0.92 -7.77 19.14
N ALA A 135 1.62 -6.74 19.64
CA ALA A 135 2.99 -6.80 20.12
C ALA A 135 3.97 -7.53 19.17
N ASP A 136 3.99 -7.14 17.89
CA ASP A 136 4.86 -7.73 16.86
C ASP A 136 5.85 -6.70 16.28
N LEU A 137 6.85 -7.18 15.54
CA LEU A 137 7.76 -6.39 14.73
C LEU A 137 7.20 -6.20 13.33
N LEU A 138 6.81 -4.96 13.07
CA LEU A 138 6.24 -4.53 11.80
C LEU A 138 7.29 -4.44 10.70
N GLN A 139 8.42 -3.81 11.02
CA GLN A 139 9.58 -3.68 10.13
C GLN A 139 10.85 -3.82 10.95
N PHE A 140 11.86 -4.43 10.35
CA PHE A 140 13.24 -4.36 10.82
C PHE A 140 14.17 -4.61 9.63
N TYR A 141 15.08 -3.69 9.35
CA TYR A 141 15.96 -3.85 8.21
C TYR A 141 17.27 -3.10 8.37
N ALA A 142 18.26 -3.55 7.61
CA ALA A 142 19.46 -2.79 7.29
C ALA A 142 19.37 -2.31 5.84
N ASP A 143 19.68 -1.05 5.61
CA ASP A 143 19.65 -0.39 4.31
C ASP A 143 21.04 0.21 4.01
N LEU A 144 21.69 -0.34 2.99
CA LEU A 144 23.09 -0.12 2.66
C LEU A 144 23.19 0.64 1.34
N LYS A 145 23.87 1.79 1.33
CA LYS A 145 24.26 2.48 0.10
C LYS A 145 25.46 1.75 -0.51
N LEU A 146 25.28 1.22 -1.71
CA LEU A 146 26.30 0.46 -2.42
C LEU A 146 27.14 1.35 -3.33
N ALA A 147 26.51 2.33 -3.98
CA ALA A 147 27.18 3.28 -4.86
C ALA A 147 26.38 4.58 -4.93
N ASP A 148 27.09 5.70 -5.05
CA ASP A 148 26.53 6.96 -5.52
C ASP A 148 26.51 6.94 -7.07
N SER A 149 25.58 7.69 -7.65
CA SER A 149 25.52 7.94 -9.08
C SER A 149 25.45 9.45 -9.34
N ASP A 150 25.52 9.82 -10.61
CA ASP A 150 25.32 11.20 -11.02
C ASP A 150 23.87 11.64 -10.73
N ASN A 151 23.59 12.94 -10.77
CA ASN A 151 22.26 13.51 -10.56
C ASN A 151 21.66 13.21 -9.16
N ASP A 152 22.48 13.22 -8.11
CA ASP A 152 22.07 12.93 -6.73
C ASP A 152 21.42 11.54 -6.54
N GLY A 153 21.72 10.60 -7.44
CA GLY A 153 21.22 9.23 -7.41
C GLY A 153 22.04 8.31 -6.50
N ALA A 154 21.42 7.25 -6.00
CA ALA A 154 22.13 6.22 -5.24
C ALA A 154 21.56 4.81 -5.45
N LEU A 155 22.46 3.82 -5.57
CA LEU A 155 22.12 2.40 -5.54
C LEU A 155 22.18 1.88 -4.10
N ARG A 156 21.10 1.26 -3.62
CA ARG A 156 20.95 0.81 -2.24
C ARG A 156 20.41 -0.61 -2.16
N LEU A 157 20.83 -1.35 -1.14
CA LEU A 157 20.37 -2.69 -0.83
C LEU A 157 19.73 -2.70 0.55
N ARG A 158 18.46 -3.07 0.62
CA ARG A 158 17.71 -3.29 1.86
C ARG A 158 17.52 -4.78 2.14
N ILE A 159 17.83 -5.17 3.36
CA ILE A 159 17.76 -6.56 3.85
C ILE A 159 16.93 -6.58 5.13
N GLY A 160 15.87 -7.38 5.15
CA GLY A 160 15.03 -7.59 6.34
C GLY A 160 13.54 -7.45 6.06
N ARG A 161 12.78 -7.26 7.14
CA ARG A 161 11.33 -7.07 7.13
C ARG A 161 10.97 -5.63 6.82
N GLN A 162 10.20 -5.44 5.77
CA GLN A 162 9.90 -4.14 5.17
C GLN A 162 8.48 -4.12 4.61
N MET A 163 7.98 -2.91 4.33
CA MET A 163 6.76 -2.72 3.55
C MET A 163 7.08 -2.45 2.08
N LEU A 164 6.15 -2.80 1.21
CA LEU A 164 6.17 -2.49 -0.21
C LEU A 164 4.96 -1.62 -0.57
N SER A 165 5.18 -0.54 -1.29
CA SER A 165 4.15 0.39 -1.77
C SER A 165 4.55 0.88 -3.15
N TYR A 166 3.76 0.57 -4.18
CA TYR A 166 4.09 0.91 -5.55
C TYR A 166 2.88 1.48 -6.31
N GLY A 167 3.15 2.44 -7.19
CA GLY A 167 2.15 3.11 -8.02
C GLY A 167 0.98 3.67 -7.21
N SER A 168 -0.23 3.48 -7.74
CA SER A 168 -1.52 3.77 -7.11
C SER A 168 -1.96 2.70 -6.09
N GLN A 169 -1.10 1.70 -5.83
CA GLN A 169 -1.35 0.60 -4.91
C GLN A 169 -2.49 -0.37 -5.32
N HIS A 170 -2.87 -0.41 -6.61
CA HIS A 170 -3.80 -1.44 -7.13
C HIS A 170 -3.24 -2.86 -7.00
N LEU A 171 -1.91 -3.04 -7.10
CA LEU A 171 -1.25 -4.35 -7.06
C LEU A 171 -0.43 -4.59 -5.79
N ILE A 172 0.19 -3.55 -5.24
CA ILE A 172 1.10 -3.67 -4.10
C ILE A 172 0.90 -2.50 -3.13
N SER A 173 0.40 -2.84 -1.94
CA SER A 173 0.08 -1.90 -0.88
C SER A 173 0.49 -2.45 0.48
N PRO A 174 0.99 -1.60 1.40
CA PRO A 174 1.08 -1.93 2.81
C PRO A 174 -0.31 -2.04 3.48
N LEU A 175 -1.41 -1.74 2.76
CA LEU A 175 -2.78 -1.75 3.26
C LEU A 175 -2.99 -0.79 4.45
N ALA A 176 -2.50 0.44 4.34
CA ALA A 176 -2.55 1.40 5.45
C ALA A 176 -3.97 1.69 5.98
N TRP A 177 -4.99 1.51 5.12
CA TRP A 177 -6.40 1.58 5.50
C TRP A 177 -6.77 0.58 6.59
N ALA A 178 -6.25 -0.66 6.57
CA ALA A 178 -6.57 -1.68 7.56
C ALA A 178 -6.03 -1.34 8.96
N ASN A 179 -6.34 -2.15 9.98
CA ASN A 179 -5.72 -2.01 11.29
C ASN A 179 -4.33 -2.63 11.33
N THR A 180 -4.12 -3.76 10.69
CA THR A 180 -2.78 -4.27 10.43
C THR A 180 -2.23 -3.70 9.12
N PHE A 181 -0.92 -3.74 8.92
CA PHE A 181 -0.30 -3.50 7.60
C PHE A 181 0.09 -4.83 6.96
N ARG A 182 0.46 -4.81 5.69
CA ARG A 182 1.20 -5.90 5.04
C ARG A 182 2.69 -5.64 5.15
N ASN A 183 3.41 -6.64 5.61
CA ASN A 183 4.87 -6.64 5.64
C ASN A 183 5.42 -7.90 4.96
N PHE A 184 6.64 -7.74 4.46
CA PHE A 184 7.36 -8.73 3.70
C PHE A 184 8.80 -8.82 4.20
N GLU A 185 9.42 -9.98 4.13
CA GLU A 185 10.79 -10.19 4.57
C GLU A 185 11.65 -10.69 3.42
N GLY A 186 12.80 -10.07 3.20
CA GLY A 186 13.71 -10.45 2.12
C GLY A 186 14.64 -9.32 1.70
N LEU A 187 14.91 -9.27 0.39
CA LEU A 187 15.89 -8.36 -0.21
C LEU A 187 15.20 -7.40 -1.19
N ARG A 188 15.66 -6.14 -1.20
CA ARG A 188 15.30 -5.13 -2.20
C ARG A 188 16.56 -4.36 -2.61
N LEU A 189 16.94 -4.45 -3.86
CA LEU A 189 17.97 -3.64 -4.50
C LEU A 189 17.26 -2.52 -5.26
N TYR A 190 17.60 -1.26 -5.01
CA TYR A 190 16.91 -0.15 -5.62
C TYR A 190 17.86 1.00 -5.94
N TYR A 191 17.54 1.69 -7.02
CA TYR A 191 18.16 2.93 -7.46
C TYR A 191 17.10 4.02 -7.53
N ASP A 192 17.42 5.21 -7.03
CA ASP A 192 16.53 6.36 -7.05
C ASP A 192 17.34 7.63 -7.29
N ASP A 193 16.90 8.44 -8.24
CA ASP A 193 17.36 9.80 -8.50
C ASP A 193 16.15 10.71 -8.81
N PRO A 194 16.30 12.03 -9.03
CA PRO A 194 15.19 12.93 -9.33
C PRO A 194 14.34 12.57 -10.56
N ASP A 195 14.92 11.88 -11.55
CA ASP A 195 14.37 11.65 -12.88
C ASP A 195 13.83 10.22 -13.07
N PHE A 196 14.41 9.26 -12.36
CA PHE A 196 14.17 7.84 -12.53
C PHE A 196 14.32 7.05 -11.22
N SER A 197 13.53 5.99 -11.08
CA SER A 197 13.75 4.99 -10.05
C SER A 197 13.56 3.58 -10.59
N VAL A 198 14.28 2.62 -10.02
CA VAL A 198 14.09 1.20 -10.29
C VAL A 198 14.32 0.38 -9.03
N ASP A 199 13.43 -0.57 -8.81
CA ASP A 199 13.42 -1.48 -7.69
C ASP A 199 13.42 -2.90 -8.21
N ALA A 200 14.28 -3.74 -7.66
CA ALA A 200 14.24 -5.19 -7.81
C ALA A 200 14.14 -5.82 -6.42
N PHE A 201 13.16 -6.69 -6.20
CA PHE A 201 12.94 -7.31 -4.89
C PHE A 201 12.64 -8.80 -5.01
N ALA A 202 12.95 -9.52 -3.94
CA ALA A 202 12.56 -10.91 -3.70
C ALA A 202 12.26 -11.05 -2.20
N VAL A 203 10.99 -11.22 -1.87
CA VAL A 203 10.49 -11.18 -0.50
C VAL A 203 9.42 -12.25 -0.25
N GLN A 204 9.23 -12.60 1.01
CA GLN A 204 8.19 -13.50 1.47
C GLN A 204 7.16 -12.69 2.29
N PRO A 205 5.85 -12.85 2.07
CA PRO A 205 4.85 -12.24 2.94
C PRO A 205 4.92 -12.80 4.36
N VAL A 206 4.73 -11.93 5.35
CA VAL A 206 5.00 -12.26 6.75
C VAL A 206 3.74 -12.47 7.55
N ASN A 207 2.78 -11.55 7.49
CA ASN A 207 1.65 -11.57 8.39
C ASN A 207 0.33 -11.92 7.71
N GLY A 208 -0.71 -12.08 8.52
CA GLY A 208 -2.07 -12.35 8.05
C GLY A 208 -2.55 -11.33 7.00
N GLY A 209 -2.26 -10.04 7.20
CA GLY A 209 -2.66 -9.00 6.25
C GLY A 209 -2.09 -9.19 4.84
N ALA A 210 -0.91 -9.81 4.75
CA ALA A 210 -0.25 -10.21 3.51
C ALA A 210 -0.66 -11.61 3.02
N GLY A 211 -1.74 -12.19 3.56
CA GLY A 211 -2.25 -13.50 3.18
C GLY A 211 -1.48 -14.67 3.76
N ASN A 212 -0.68 -14.47 4.81
CA ASN A 212 -0.09 -15.56 5.60
C ASN A 212 -1.06 -16.01 6.73
N PHE A 213 -0.63 -16.92 7.60
CA PHE A 213 -1.39 -17.36 8.77
C PHE A 213 -1.73 -16.19 9.70
N TYR A 214 -2.99 -16.17 10.16
CA TYR A 214 -3.45 -15.21 11.16
C TYR A 214 -2.94 -15.60 12.56
N ARG A 215 -2.07 -14.75 13.13
CA ARG A 215 -1.40 -14.97 14.42
C ARG A 215 -1.45 -13.71 15.30
N PRO A 216 -2.65 -13.27 15.73
CA PRO A 216 -2.81 -11.95 16.34
C PRO A 216 -2.07 -11.76 17.67
N THR A 217 -1.64 -12.85 18.33
CA THR A 217 -1.00 -12.83 19.66
C THR A 217 0.33 -13.57 19.72
N SER A 218 0.99 -13.78 18.58
CA SER A 218 2.32 -14.41 18.52
C SER A 218 3.11 -13.85 17.35
N TYR A 219 4.43 -13.83 17.43
CA TYR A 219 5.28 -13.30 16.36
C TYR A 219 5.00 -13.94 15.00
N ASP A 220 4.80 -13.08 14.00
CA ASP A 220 4.67 -13.44 12.60
C ASP A 220 6.01 -13.90 12.01
N THR A 221 5.94 -14.91 11.16
CA THR A 221 7.10 -15.51 10.48
C THR A 221 6.87 -15.56 8.97
N PRO A 222 7.88 -15.32 8.13
CA PRO A 222 7.72 -15.34 6.67
C PRO A 222 7.17 -16.67 6.16
N ASP A 223 6.24 -16.60 5.22
CA ASP A 223 5.69 -17.78 4.55
C ASP A 223 6.74 -18.44 3.66
N GLN A 224 7.17 -19.65 4.04
CA GLN A 224 8.23 -20.37 3.35
C GLN A 224 7.80 -20.96 2.01
N SER A 225 6.50 -21.09 1.74
CA SER A 225 6.00 -21.59 0.46
C SER A 225 5.80 -20.47 -0.58
N ARG A 226 5.75 -19.21 -0.14
CA ARG A 226 5.42 -18.07 -1.01
C ARG A 226 6.59 -17.12 -1.20
N TRP A 227 6.95 -16.90 -2.46
CA TRP A 227 7.87 -15.85 -2.89
C TRP A 227 7.16 -14.82 -3.74
N PHE A 228 7.35 -13.56 -3.41
CA PHE A 228 6.93 -12.42 -4.22
C PHE A 228 8.16 -11.66 -4.67
N SER A 229 8.39 -11.63 -5.98
CA SER A 229 9.54 -10.98 -6.60
C SER A 229 9.08 -10.02 -7.67
N GLY A 230 9.90 -9.05 -8.02
CA GLY A 230 9.54 -8.14 -9.10
C GLY A 230 10.61 -7.12 -9.43
N VAL A 231 10.41 -6.48 -10.57
CA VAL A 231 11.11 -5.27 -10.99
C VAL A 231 10.07 -4.20 -11.25
N TYR A 232 10.25 -3.02 -10.65
CA TYR A 232 9.38 -1.86 -10.81
C TYR A 232 10.23 -0.65 -11.17
N ALA A 233 9.94 0.01 -12.29
CA ALA A 233 10.67 1.17 -12.75
C ALA A 233 9.73 2.35 -12.96
N VAL A 234 10.16 3.56 -12.59
CA VAL A 234 9.40 4.80 -12.73
C VAL A 234 10.26 5.82 -13.45
N ASN A 235 9.81 6.26 -14.63
CA ASN A 235 10.30 7.48 -15.24
C ASN A 235 9.49 8.66 -14.68
N LYS A 236 10.13 9.48 -13.84
CA LYS A 236 9.52 10.62 -13.15
C LYS A 236 9.37 11.85 -14.05
N ASN A 237 10.05 11.84 -15.20
CA ASN A 237 10.10 12.93 -16.18
C ASN A 237 9.34 12.62 -17.48
N ALA A 238 8.40 11.67 -17.46
CA ALA A 238 7.57 11.42 -18.63
C ALA A 238 6.76 12.69 -18.99
N PRO A 239 6.53 13.00 -20.28
CA PRO A 239 5.73 14.17 -20.65
C PRO A 239 4.36 14.13 -19.97
N GLY A 240 4.06 15.12 -19.13
CA GLY A 240 2.79 15.23 -18.40
C GLY A 240 2.74 14.51 -17.05
N GLY A 241 3.77 13.77 -16.63
CA GLY A 241 3.80 13.13 -15.31
C GLY A 241 4.80 11.99 -15.20
N THR A 242 4.37 10.84 -14.70
CA THR A 242 5.21 9.65 -14.52
C THR A 242 4.76 8.51 -15.41
N LEU A 243 5.72 7.69 -15.83
CA LEU A 243 5.48 6.43 -16.52
C LEU A 243 6.13 5.30 -15.72
N ASP A 244 5.31 4.38 -15.25
CA ASP A 244 5.72 3.22 -14.49
C ASP A 244 5.68 1.98 -15.40
N LEU A 245 6.68 1.11 -15.28
CA LEU A 245 6.78 -0.18 -15.97
C LEU A 245 7.15 -1.24 -14.95
N TYR A 246 6.47 -2.39 -14.99
CA TYR A 246 6.73 -3.42 -13.99
C TYR A 246 6.52 -4.84 -14.49
N TRP A 247 7.29 -5.73 -13.88
CA TRP A 247 7.10 -7.18 -13.90
C TRP A 247 7.09 -7.69 -12.48
N LEU A 248 6.03 -8.39 -12.09
CA LEU A 248 5.85 -8.99 -10.78
C LEU A 248 5.69 -10.49 -10.94
N TRP A 249 6.18 -11.26 -9.97
CA TRP A 249 6.11 -12.70 -9.95
C TRP A 249 5.73 -13.18 -8.55
N LEU A 250 4.56 -13.78 -8.44
CA LEU A 250 4.10 -14.48 -7.27
C LEU A 250 4.24 -15.99 -7.51
N ASN A 251 5.08 -16.63 -6.71
CA ASN A 251 5.28 -18.08 -6.73
C ASN A 251 4.82 -18.64 -5.38
N GLU A 252 3.69 -19.32 -5.38
CA GLU A 252 3.17 -20.12 -4.27
C GLU A 252 3.45 -21.60 -4.57
N ARG A 253 3.72 -22.38 -3.51
CA ARG A 253 3.98 -23.82 -3.60
C ARG A 253 3.26 -24.62 -2.51
N ALA A 254 2.38 -23.97 -1.75
CA ALA A 254 1.56 -24.65 -0.75
C ALA A 254 0.35 -25.30 -1.41
N ASP A 255 0.28 -26.63 -1.28
CA ASP A 255 -0.92 -27.40 -1.57
C ASP A 255 -1.95 -27.19 -0.43
N ALA A 256 -2.62 -26.05 -0.48
CA ALA A 256 -3.62 -25.65 0.51
C ALA A 256 -4.95 -25.28 -0.18
N PRO A 257 -6.08 -25.89 0.22
CA PRO A 257 -7.38 -25.55 -0.32
C PRO A 257 -7.69 -24.06 -0.18
N GLY A 258 -7.90 -23.37 -1.29
CA GLY A 258 -8.28 -21.94 -1.32
C GLY A 258 -7.13 -20.95 -1.44
N LEU A 259 -5.88 -21.40 -1.50
CA LEU A 259 -4.77 -20.57 -1.97
C LEU A 259 -4.58 -20.76 -3.48
N ILE A 260 -4.15 -19.69 -4.15
CA ILE A 260 -3.68 -19.78 -5.53
C ILE A 260 -2.29 -20.41 -5.46
N ASP A 261 -2.21 -21.72 -5.69
CA ASP A 261 -0.93 -22.42 -5.83
C ASP A 261 -0.41 -22.24 -7.27
N GLY A 262 0.86 -21.89 -7.45
CA GLY A 262 1.46 -21.73 -8.78
C GLY A 262 2.31 -20.47 -8.98
N ASN A 263 2.68 -20.24 -10.24
CA ASN A 263 3.62 -19.23 -10.68
C ASN A 263 2.92 -18.16 -11.54
N ARG A 264 2.42 -17.11 -10.89
CA ARG A 264 1.73 -16.00 -11.55
C ARG A 264 2.69 -14.85 -11.82
N HIS A 265 2.87 -14.53 -13.09
CA HIS A 265 3.56 -13.33 -13.55
C HIS A 265 2.54 -12.23 -13.87
N THR A 266 2.89 -10.98 -13.59
CA THR A 266 2.11 -9.79 -13.93
C THR A 266 3.02 -8.78 -14.61
N ILE A 267 2.75 -8.43 -15.87
CA ILE A 267 3.45 -7.34 -16.57
C ILE A 267 2.48 -6.19 -16.78
N GLY A 268 2.92 -4.96 -16.52
CA GLY A 268 2.02 -3.83 -16.66
C GLY A 268 2.73 -2.49 -16.73
N THR A 269 1.90 -1.46 -16.90
CA THR A 269 2.33 -0.08 -16.99
C THR A 269 1.31 0.84 -16.35
N ARG A 270 1.79 1.98 -15.84
CA ARG A 270 0.96 3.05 -15.31
C ARG A 270 1.43 4.40 -15.84
N TYR A 271 0.52 5.26 -16.25
CA TYR A 271 0.80 6.64 -16.63
C TYR A 271 -0.06 7.56 -15.78
N SER A 272 0.59 8.38 -14.95
CA SER A 272 -0.09 9.25 -14.01
C SER A 272 0.46 10.65 -14.07
N GLY A 273 -0.35 11.65 -13.75
CA GLY A 273 0.10 13.03 -13.86
C GLY A 273 -0.90 14.05 -13.36
N LYS A 274 -0.40 15.25 -13.18
CA LYS A 274 -1.20 16.45 -12.92
C LYS A 274 -0.66 17.60 -13.72
N LYS A 275 -1.54 18.40 -14.30
CA LYS A 275 -1.15 19.58 -15.08
C LYS A 275 -2.04 20.75 -14.75
N LYS A 276 -1.40 21.86 -14.38
CA LYS A 276 -2.08 23.14 -14.23
C LYS A 276 -2.51 23.64 -15.60
N LEU A 277 -3.80 23.89 -15.76
CA LEU A 277 -4.47 24.44 -16.92
C LEU A 277 -4.84 25.88 -16.54
N THR A 278 -3.94 26.83 -16.77
CA THR A 278 -4.23 28.26 -16.53
C THR A 278 -4.75 28.89 -17.83
N GLY A 279 -5.95 29.45 -17.80
CA GLY A 279 -6.46 30.34 -18.84
C GLY A 279 -5.83 31.73 -18.73
N LYS A 280 -5.71 32.48 -19.83
CA LYS A 280 -5.22 33.87 -19.79
C LYS A 280 -6.25 34.76 -19.08
N GLY A 281 -6.15 34.88 -17.76
CA GLY A 281 -7.00 35.73 -16.91
C GLY A 281 -8.16 35.00 -16.20
N GLU A 282 -8.14 33.66 -16.14
CA GLU A 282 -9.21 32.84 -15.54
C GLU A 282 -8.68 32.02 -14.37
N ASP A 283 -9.60 31.61 -13.48
CA ASP A 283 -9.36 30.72 -12.35
C ASP A 283 -8.51 29.50 -12.78
N SER A 284 -7.51 29.18 -11.95
CA SER A 284 -6.61 28.06 -12.14
C SER A 284 -7.36 26.75 -11.93
N VAL A 285 -7.24 25.84 -12.91
CA VAL A 285 -7.75 24.47 -12.80
C VAL A 285 -6.57 23.51 -12.95
N THR A 286 -6.53 22.44 -12.16
CA THR A 286 -5.55 21.37 -12.31
C THR A 286 -6.23 20.10 -12.80
N GLY A 287 -5.84 19.64 -14.00
CA GLY A 287 -6.24 18.33 -14.50
C GLY A 287 -5.38 17.24 -13.88
N ILE A 288 -6.01 16.13 -13.47
CA ILE A 288 -5.35 14.94 -12.91
C ILE A 288 -5.72 13.70 -13.71
N TRP A 289 -4.79 12.76 -13.86
CA TRP A 289 -5.03 11.47 -14.49
C TRP A 289 -4.15 10.36 -13.90
N ASP A 290 -4.68 9.15 -13.92
CA ASP A 290 -4.01 7.90 -13.56
C ASP A 290 -4.57 6.78 -14.43
N LEU A 291 -3.76 6.20 -15.30
CA LEU A 291 -4.12 5.12 -16.18
C LEU A 291 -3.20 3.94 -15.88
N GLU A 292 -3.73 2.79 -15.52
CA GLU A 292 -2.94 1.61 -15.21
C GLU A 292 -3.55 0.36 -15.83
N GLY A 293 -2.71 -0.53 -16.35
CA GLY A 293 -3.16 -1.84 -16.79
C GLY A 293 -2.05 -2.87 -16.74
N ALA A 294 -2.45 -4.12 -16.50
CA ALA A 294 -1.52 -5.24 -16.49
C ALA A 294 -2.15 -6.51 -17.07
N PHE A 295 -1.29 -7.40 -17.53
CA PHE A 295 -1.61 -8.73 -17.99
C PHE A 295 -0.91 -9.78 -17.13
N GLN A 296 -1.64 -10.84 -16.81
CA GLN A 296 -1.19 -11.95 -15.98
C GLN A 296 -1.11 -13.24 -16.78
N PHE A 297 0.00 -13.95 -16.58
CA PHE A 297 0.30 -15.22 -17.24
C PHE A 297 1.09 -16.15 -16.31
N GLY A 298 1.27 -17.40 -16.73
CA GLY A 298 1.88 -18.46 -15.93
C GLY A 298 0.92 -19.61 -15.71
N GLN A 299 1.08 -20.34 -14.62
CA GLN A 299 0.25 -21.50 -14.29
C GLN A 299 -0.20 -21.44 -12.83
N GLU A 300 -1.38 -22.00 -12.56
CA GLU A 300 -1.88 -22.20 -11.21
C GLU A 300 -2.66 -23.49 -11.08
N ASP A 301 -2.67 -24.05 -9.88
CA ASP A 301 -3.47 -25.22 -9.54
C ASP A 301 -4.70 -24.74 -8.75
N PHE A 302 -5.90 -24.96 -9.30
CA PHE A 302 -7.15 -24.44 -8.73
C PHE A 302 -8.07 -25.55 -8.23
N LEU A 303 -8.36 -25.56 -6.91
CA LEU A 303 -9.36 -26.34 -6.14
C LEU A 303 -9.39 -27.88 -6.30
N THR A 304 -8.93 -28.42 -7.42
CA THR A 304 -9.06 -29.81 -7.86
C THR A 304 -7.71 -30.43 -8.25
N GLY A 305 -6.61 -29.70 -8.05
CA GLY A 305 -5.27 -30.08 -8.51
C GLY A 305 -5.10 -30.03 -10.04
N LEU A 306 -6.05 -29.43 -10.76
CA LEU A 306 -5.94 -29.19 -12.20
C LEU A 306 -5.09 -27.95 -12.42
N ASN A 307 -4.00 -28.13 -13.16
CA ASN A 307 -3.16 -27.06 -13.64
C ASN A 307 -3.91 -26.24 -14.70
N GLN A 308 -3.99 -24.94 -14.48
CA GLN A 308 -4.63 -23.96 -15.33
C GLN A 308 -3.61 -22.95 -15.84
N ASN A 309 -3.66 -22.63 -17.13
CA ASN A 309 -2.87 -21.54 -17.68
C ASN A 309 -3.52 -20.21 -17.32
N ILE A 310 -2.74 -19.25 -16.83
CA ILE A 310 -3.25 -17.93 -16.46
C ILE A 310 -3.29 -17.05 -17.72
N ARG A 311 -4.44 -16.41 -17.97
CA ARG A 311 -4.63 -15.37 -19.01
C ARG A 311 -5.62 -14.36 -18.49
N ALA A 312 -5.15 -13.44 -17.67
CA ALA A 312 -6.00 -12.47 -17.00
C ALA A 312 -5.42 -11.07 -17.12
N GLY A 313 -6.18 -10.05 -16.79
CA GLY A 313 -5.67 -8.68 -16.80
C GLY A 313 -6.63 -7.70 -16.19
N PHE A 314 -6.15 -6.47 -16.02
CA PHE A 314 -6.97 -5.37 -15.53
C PHE A 314 -6.64 -4.07 -16.26
N LEU A 315 -7.57 -3.14 -16.15
CA LEU A 315 -7.44 -1.76 -16.60
C LEU A 315 -8.12 -0.86 -15.56
N SER A 316 -7.40 0.16 -15.10
CA SER A 316 -7.89 1.23 -14.24
C SER A 316 -7.66 2.57 -14.92
N ALA A 317 -8.62 3.47 -14.80
CA ALA A 317 -8.53 4.84 -15.29
C ALA A 317 -9.21 5.79 -14.32
N ASN A 318 -8.46 6.73 -13.77
CA ASN A 318 -8.97 7.85 -12.98
C ASN A 318 -8.60 9.14 -13.70
N ALA A 319 -9.56 10.06 -13.85
CA ALA A 319 -9.30 11.39 -14.38
C ALA A 319 -10.23 12.41 -13.74
N GLY A 320 -9.74 13.62 -13.56
CA GLY A 320 -10.51 14.67 -12.90
C GLY A 320 -9.95 16.07 -13.07
N VAL A 321 -10.66 17.04 -12.50
CA VAL A 321 -10.31 18.46 -12.47
C VAL A 321 -10.45 19.00 -11.06
N SER A 322 -9.44 19.72 -10.60
CA SER A 322 -9.43 20.43 -9.32
C SER A 322 -9.55 21.93 -9.56
N LEU A 323 -10.46 22.60 -8.87
CA LEU A 323 -10.68 24.05 -8.98
C LEU A 323 -9.79 24.76 -7.95
N ASP A 324 -8.58 25.18 -8.34
CA ASP A 324 -7.54 25.59 -7.40
C ASP A 324 -7.85 26.90 -6.67
N ASP A 325 -8.61 27.78 -7.33
CA ASP A 325 -8.95 29.13 -6.86
C ASP A 325 -10.36 29.23 -6.25
N ALA A 326 -11.16 28.15 -6.30
CA ALA A 326 -12.48 28.10 -5.69
C ALA A 326 -12.40 27.88 -4.16
N PRO A 327 -13.36 28.41 -3.38
CA PRO A 327 -13.49 28.05 -1.96
C PRO A 327 -13.55 26.53 -1.79
N TRP A 328 -12.81 26.00 -0.81
CA TRP A 328 -12.64 24.56 -0.52
C TRP A 328 -11.89 23.74 -1.59
N LYS A 329 -11.45 24.34 -2.70
CA LYS A 329 -10.66 23.69 -3.76
C LYS A 329 -11.22 22.32 -4.21
N PRO A 330 -12.50 22.24 -4.61
CA PRO A 330 -13.13 20.96 -4.90
C PRO A 330 -12.48 20.26 -6.10
N THR A 331 -12.43 18.92 -6.03
CA THR A 331 -12.01 18.05 -7.13
C THR A 331 -13.18 17.21 -7.61
N LEU A 332 -13.45 17.24 -8.92
CA LEU A 332 -14.39 16.34 -9.57
C LEU A 332 -13.59 15.31 -10.38
N SER A 333 -13.69 14.05 -10.00
CA SER A 333 -13.02 12.94 -10.68
C SER A 333 -13.97 11.80 -11.01
N GLY A 334 -13.67 11.07 -12.07
CA GLY A 334 -14.32 9.82 -12.46
C GLY A 334 -13.32 8.68 -12.47
N ILE A 335 -13.75 7.52 -11.99
CA ILE A 335 -12.94 6.29 -11.93
C ILE A 335 -13.63 5.21 -12.76
N PHE A 336 -12.85 4.50 -13.55
CA PHE A 336 -13.22 3.27 -14.25
C PHE A 336 -12.25 2.17 -13.83
N TYR A 337 -12.78 1.00 -13.50
CA TYR A 337 -11.98 -0.17 -13.18
C TYR A 337 -12.59 -1.41 -13.85
N TRP A 338 -11.74 -2.22 -14.48
CA TRP A 338 -12.09 -3.49 -15.07
C TRP A 338 -11.02 -4.53 -14.72
N GLY A 339 -11.45 -5.68 -14.23
CA GLY A 339 -10.62 -6.87 -14.08
C GLY A 339 -11.28 -8.04 -14.81
N SER A 340 -10.49 -8.87 -15.48
CA SER A 340 -11.00 -10.08 -16.10
C SER A 340 -11.47 -11.09 -15.05
N GLY A 341 -12.49 -11.86 -15.40
CA GLY A 341 -13.03 -12.93 -14.57
C GLY A 341 -13.24 -14.18 -15.40
N ASP A 342 -13.00 -15.33 -14.78
CA ASP A 342 -13.23 -16.62 -15.42
C ASP A 342 -14.73 -16.94 -15.51
N ARG A 343 -15.12 -17.52 -16.65
CA ARG A 343 -16.49 -17.97 -16.94
C ARG A 343 -16.61 -19.48 -16.91
N ASN A 344 -15.50 -20.20 -17.00
CA ASN A 344 -15.48 -21.66 -17.05
C ASN A 344 -14.21 -22.24 -16.41
N PRO A 345 -14.23 -22.55 -15.10
CA PRO A 345 -13.06 -23.08 -14.40
C PRO A 345 -12.64 -24.49 -14.82
N ALA A 346 -13.35 -25.12 -15.78
CA ALA A 346 -13.07 -26.47 -16.24
C ALA A 346 -12.36 -26.53 -17.61
N ASP A 347 -11.99 -25.41 -18.23
CA ASP A 347 -11.32 -25.39 -19.54
C ASP A 347 -9.78 -25.33 -19.50
N GLY A 348 -9.20 -25.43 -18.30
CA GLY A 348 -7.75 -25.41 -18.11
C GLY A 348 -7.12 -24.03 -18.31
N THR A 349 -7.91 -22.95 -18.34
CA THR A 349 -7.43 -21.57 -18.37
C THR A 349 -8.08 -20.74 -17.28
N SER A 350 -7.28 -20.09 -16.44
CA SER A 350 -7.78 -19.11 -15.49
C SER A 350 -7.78 -17.73 -16.12
N ASN A 351 -8.98 -17.18 -16.36
CA ASN A 351 -9.15 -15.79 -16.79
C ASN A 351 -9.42 -14.82 -15.63
N THR A 352 -9.30 -15.28 -14.39
CA THR A 352 -9.54 -14.45 -13.21
C THR A 352 -8.31 -13.65 -12.82
N PHE A 353 -8.44 -12.33 -12.87
CA PHE A 353 -7.39 -11.42 -12.44
C PHE A 353 -7.21 -11.50 -10.92
N SER A 354 -5.96 -11.61 -10.49
CA SER A 354 -5.57 -11.52 -9.08
C SER A 354 -4.99 -10.15 -8.82
N THR A 355 -5.53 -9.49 -7.81
CA THR A 355 -5.10 -8.16 -7.36
C THR A 355 -3.81 -8.18 -6.54
N LEU A 356 -3.22 -9.37 -6.30
CA LEU A 356 -2.00 -9.58 -5.51
C LEU A 356 -2.14 -9.04 -4.07
N PHE A 357 -1.57 -7.86 -3.77
CA PHE A 357 -1.59 -7.22 -2.46
C PHE A 357 -2.18 -5.80 -2.55
N PRO A 358 -3.47 -5.65 -2.91
CA PRO A 358 -4.05 -4.35 -3.30
C PRO A 358 -4.46 -3.48 -2.12
N LEU A 359 -4.54 -2.17 -2.32
CA LEU A 359 -5.33 -1.26 -1.49
C LEU A 359 -6.78 -1.22 -2.00
N GLY A 360 -7.58 -2.22 -1.63
CA GLY A 360 -8.95 -2.36 -2.16
C GLY A 360 -9.97 -1.30 -1.72
N HIS A 361 -9.63 -0.44 -0.76
CA HIS A 361 -10.52 0.57 -0.17
C HIS A 361 -10.25 2.02 -0.61
N ALA A 362 -9.22 2.27 -1.43
CA ALA A 362 -8.81 3.63 -1.80
C ALA A 362 -9.65 4.30 -2.89
N TYR A 363 -10.57 3.57 -3.53
CA TYR A 363 -11.32 4.02 -4.70
C TYR A 363 -12.80 3.70 -4.60
#